data_AF-A0A7H0IPV0-F1
#
_entry.id   AF-A0A7H0IPV0-F1
#
_cell.length_a   1.000
_cell.length_b   1.000
_cell.length_c   1.000
_cell.angle_alpha   90.00
_cell.angle_beta   90.00
_cell.angle_gamma   90.00
#
_symmetry.space_group_name_H-M   'P 1'
#
loop_
_entity.id
_entity.type
_entity.pdbx_description
1 polymer ?
#
loop_
_entity_poly.entity_id
_entity_poly.type
_entity_poly.pdbx_seq_one_letter_code
_entity_poly.pdbx_strand_id
1 'polypeptide(L)'
;MRFRHGWLSVVVLGLSAGTLGAGPASAASGPSLREEERYWTADRMVDAVPAEAAPHAVPYTLDGKTAVRTPPAGTPDPEHFAGHPTVGTFFFDSRPLGGRSTFCTGGVVHTAAKDIVLTAGHCALGMVKATHRIFVPKYVSGKPATAQPYGVFPVTRLYIDPRYEANTKKPVSDLDLAFAQAGPDGRGRKMEDVTGALTFTPSTGYTRKVTVLGYPSADSVNPQHAPIRCPVVTTRLAGFAQLSMACTGFYGGVSGGPWIENYDPAHGTGKVIGITGGYNGGGNDTDDHWVSYAPLFGKDAKALFDDAAAHRAVSPRPPYQPPTSTPQPLVFTRATWKHAVGMTAGYYTGGSRHMDLIVRWDDGEVTLYQGGNDPAHPFVAESRLAASKSIWTKAVSMTTVNTGGTTDGLAVRWTDGEMTLYPGVDTKGFHDERQLAPPGTALWRDNARLMTGGRFTPDGNRDDLLVTFKDGHVSLFTALTANGLRKQTPITPTNTVWPHAGQLTTGSFTGGPTDDVLVRWSDGETTLYPALTAGSLPPETQLRPANSPWKDAAVVTAGAFTADTSADDVLVRWSDGRLSLFTDVDGNGLHTETPLTAK
;
A
#
# COMPACT_ATOMS: atom_id res chain seq x y z
N MET A 1 -75.34 37.94 13.42
CA MET A 1 -75.63 37.37 14.76
C MET A 1 -74.62 36.26 15.05
N ARG A 2 -74.03 36.28 16.25
CA ARG A 2 -73.34 35.18 16.97
C ARG A 2 -71.95 34.76 16.44
N PHE A 3 -70.88 35.35 16.97
CA PHE A 3 -70.13 35.00 18.20
C PHE A 3 -69.21 33.77 18.06
N ARG A 4 -67.92 34.05 17.78
CA ARG A 4 -66.77 33.17 18.04
C ARG A 4 -66.48 33.19 19.55
N HIS A 5 -66.46 32.03 20.20
CA HIS A 5 -65.96 31.88 21.57
C HIS A 5 -64.52 31.40 21.53
N GLY A 6 -63.60 32.30 21.89
CA GLY A 6 -62.25 31.94 22.31
C GLY A 6 -62.26 31.44 23.75
N TRP A 7 -61.51 30.38 24.02
CA TRP A 7 -61.25 29.92 25.38
C TRP A 7 -59.82 30.31 25.74
N LEU A 8 -59.75 31.26 26.67
CA LEU A 8 -58.58 31.64 27.44
C LEU A 8 -58.44 30.62 28.58
N SER A 9 -57.30 29.95 28.70
CA SER A 9 -56.95 29.23 29.93
C SER A 9 -55.71 29.89 30.53
N VAL A 10 -55.93 30.49 31.69
CA VAL A 10 -54.96 31.09 32.60
C VAL A 10 -54.02 30.00 33.11
N VAL A 11 -52.71 30.14 32.87
CA VAL A 11 -51.68 29.34 33.53
C VAL A 11 -51.18 30.11 34.74
N VAL A 12 -51.50 29.59 35.93
CA VAL A 12 -50.95 30.03 37.21
C VAL A 12 -49.52 29.50 37.33
N LEU A 13 -48.55 30.39 37.56
CA LEU A 13 -47.19 30.04 37.97
C LEU A 13 -47.22 29.43 39.38
N GLY A 14 -46.93 28.14 39.48
CA GLY A 14 -46.51 27.49 40.72
C GLY A 14 -45.00 27.21 40.65
N LEU A 15 -44.20 27.98 41.39
CA LEU A 15 -42.82 27.61 41.70
C LEU A 15 -42.84 26.43 42.67
N SER A 16 -42.43 25.25 42.20
CA SER A 16 -42.05 24.13 43.05
C SER A 16 -40.62 23.72 42.72
N ALA A 17 -39.72 23.96 43.68
CA ALA A 17 -38.34 23.51 43.68
C ALA A 17 -38.31 21.97 43.68
N GLY A 18 -38.13 21.38 42.51
CA GLY A 18 -37.83 19.96 42.36
C GLY A 18 -36.33 19.75 42.47
N THR A 19 -35.89 19.14 43.56
CA THR A 19 -34.55 18.55 43.66
C THR A 19 -34.40 17.50 42.56
N LEU A 20 -33.65 17.85 41.51
CA LEU A 20 -33.15 16.89 40.53
C LEU A 20 -32.22 15.92 41.25
N GLY A 21 -32.78 14.80 41.70
CA GLY A 21 -32.00 13.64 42.10
C GLY A 21 -31.23 13.16 40.89
N ALA A 22 -29.93 13.45 40.86
CA ALA A 22 -28.99 12.76 39.99
C ALA A 22 -29.12 11.26 40.31
N GLY A 23 -29.69 10.50 39.38
CA GLY A 23 -29.56 9.04 39.42
C GLY A 23 -28.08 8.67 39.43
N PRO A 24 -27.68 7.61 40.14
CA PRO A 24 -26.28 7.27 40.27
C PRO A 24 -25.70 6.99 38.89
N ALA A 25 -24.61 7.68 38.56
CA ALA A 25 -23.75 7.29 37.45
C ALA A 25 -23.42 5.81 37.63
N SER A 26 -23.69 5.00 36.62
CA SER A 26 -23.33 3.58 36.62
C SER A 26 -21.87 3.45 37.04
N ALA A 27 -21.63 2.82 38.20
CA ALA A 27 -20.29 2.57 38.70
C ALA A 27 -19.47 1.86 37.62
N ALA A 28 -18.22 2.30 37.44
CA ALA A 28 -17.26 1.63 36.56
C ALA A 28 -17.18 0.15 36.97
N SER A 29 -17.43 -0.76 36.03
CA SER A 29 -17.59 -2.19 36.28
C SER A 29 -16.24 -2.92 36.42
N GLY A 30 -15.28 -2.37 37.16
CA GLY A 30 -13.94 -2.92 37.34
C GLY A 30 -13.43 -2.79 38.77
N PRO A 31 -12.30 -3.45 39.09
CA PRO A 31 -11.66 -3.36 40.40
C PRO A 31 -11.39 -1.91 40.80
N SER A 32 -11.48 -1.63 42.09
CA SER A 32 -11.02 -0.36 42.65
C SER A 32 -9.52 -0.19 42.43
N LEU A 33 -9.04 1.05 42.41
CA LEU A 33 -7.60 1.31 42.31
C LEU A 33 -6.79 0.59 43.40
N ARG A 34 -7.30 0.48 44.63
CA ARG A 34 -6.60 -0.25 45.70
C ARG A 34 -6.47 -1.74 45.40
N GLU A 35 -7.46 -2.32 44.72
CA GLU A 35 -7.38 -3.70 44.26
C GLU A 35 -6.36 -3.84 43.12
N GLU A 36 -6.32 -2.89 42.19
CA GLU A 36 -5.31 -2.85 41.14
C GLU A 36 -3.89 -2.70 41.69
N GLU A 37 -3.65 -1.78 42.63
CA GLU A 37 -2.34 -1.58 43.27
C GLU A 37 -1.86 -2.81 44.05
N ARG A 38 -2.78 -3.61 44.60
CA ARG A 38 -2.48 -4.89 45.27
C ARG A 38 -2.25 -6.01 44.27
N TYR A 39 -2.98 -5.99 43.16
CA TYR A 39 -2.86 -6.98 42.10
C TYR A 39 -1.53 -6.80 41.36
N TRP A 40 -1.19 -5.59 40.92
CA TRP A 40 0.00 -5.29 40.11
C TRP A 40 1.26 -5.08 40.97
N THR A 41 1.81 -6.20 41.45
CA THR A 41 3.14 -6.25 42.06
C THR A 41 4.24 -6.07 41.02
N ALA A 42 5.48 -5.77 41.45
CA ALA A 42 6.62 -5.68 40.53
C ALA A 42 6.77 -6.96 39.69
N ASP A 43 6.73 -8.12 40.34
CA ASP A 43 6.81 -9.42 39.67
C ASP A 43 5.68 -9.61 38.65
N ARG A 44 4.43 -9.26 38.97
CA ARG A 44 3.32 -9.39 38.00
C ARG A 44 3.39 -8.38 36.84
N MET A 45 3.97 -7.21 37.06
CA MET A 45 4.21 -6.23 36.01
C MET A 45 5.42 -6.61 35.14
N VAL A 46 6.41 -7.32 35.69
CA VAL A 46 7.54 -7.86 34.93
C VAL A 46 7.13 -9.16 34.19
N ASP A 47 6.28 -9.98 34.81
CA ASP A 47 5.86 -11.31 34.34
C ASP A 47 4.45 -11.35 33.70
N ALA A 48 4.00 -10.24 33.10
CA ALA A 48 2.69 -10.20 32.45
C ALA A 48 2.66 -10.97 31.10
N VAL A 49 1.52 -11.60 30.76
CA VAL A 49 1.37 -12.47 29.57
C VAL A 49 0.20 -12.04 28.68
N PRO A 50 0.36 -11.95 27.34
CA PRO A 50 -0.72 -11.66 26.39
C PRO A 50 -1.93 -12.61 26.46
N ALA A 51 -3.14 -12.05 26.42
CA ALA A 51 -4.39 -12.78 26.15
C ALA A 51 -4.46 -13.13 24.67
N GLU A 52 -4.45 -14.42 24.33
CA GLU A 52 -4.66 -14.95 22.98
C GLU A 52 -4.05 -14.04 21.90
N ALA A 53 -2.75 -14.18 21.69
CA ALA A 53 -2.23 -14.08 20.35
C ALA A 53 -3.19 -14.87 19.43
N ALA A 54 -4.01 -14.19 18.64
CA ALA A 54 -4.51 -14.77 17.40
C ALA A 54 -3.30 -15.44 16.70
N PRO A 55 -3.46 -16.48 15.86
CA PRO A 55 -2.39 -17.38 15.41
C PRO A 55 -1.14 -16.76 14.74
N HIS A 56 -1.05 -15.43 14.68
CA HIS A 56 0.01 -14.63 14.07
C HIS A 56 0.61 -13.55 14.99
N ALA A 57 0.29 -13.48 16.29
CA ALA A 57 1.21 -12.83 17.22
C ALA A 57 2.35 -13.83 17.47
N VAL A 58 3.50 -13.51 16.89
CA VAL A 58 4.74 -14.30 16.93
C VAL A 58 4.93 -14.95 18.30
N PRO A 59 4.93 -16.29 18.39
CA PRO A 59 5.55 -16.96 19.52
C PRO A 59 7.02 -16.54 19.55
N TYR A 60 7.46 -16.00 20.67
CA TYR A 60 8.88 -15.84 20.96
C TYR A 60 9.50 -17.23 21.15
N THR A 61 9.91 -17.85 20.05
CA THR A 61 10.90 -18.92 20.07
C THR A 61 11.95 -18.61 19.00
N LEU A 62 13.05 -18.00 19.44
CA LEU A 62 14.35 -18.11 18.76
C LEU A 62 14.88 -19.54 18.98
N ASP A 63 14.18 -20.53 18.46
CA ASP A 63 14.74 -21.86 18.26
C ASP A 63 14.52 -22.25 16.79
N GLY A 64 15.46 -21.77 15.96
CA GLY A 64 15.82 -22.38 14.69
C GLY A 64 14.92 -22.11 13.49
N LYS A 65 15.53 -21.46 12.48
CA LYS A 65 15.26 -21.60 11.03
C LYS A 65 14.22 -20.70 10.34
N THR A 66 14.20 -19.41 10.64
CA THR A 66 13.83 -18.40 9.64
C THR A 66 14.90 -17.32 9.62
N ALA A 67 15.50 -17.09 8.44
CA ALA A 67 16.48 -16.03 8.27
C ALA A 67 15.73 -14.69 8.41
N VAL A 68 16.03 -13.94 9.46
CA VAL A 68 15.57 -12.55 9.58
C VAL A 68 16.15 -11.82 8.39
N ARG A 69 15.28 -11.30 7.52
CA ARG A 69 15.69 -10.53 6.35
C ARG A 69 16.50 -9.32 6.82
N THR A 70 17.52 -8.92 6.07
CA THR A 70 18.30 -7.74 6.48
C THR A 70 17.51 -6.47 6.14
N PRO A 71 17.38 -5.49 7.06
CA PRO A 71 16.77 -4.21 6.73
C PRO A 71 17.53 -3.54 5.57
N PRO A 72 16.84 -2.80 4.68
CA PRO A 72 17.50 -2.04 3.62
C PRO A 72 18.58 -1.10 4.16
N ALA A 73 19.65 -0.91 3.39
CA ALA A 73 20.72 0.00 3.77
C ALA A 73 20.18 1.43 4.01
N GLY A 74 20.55 2.03 5.15
CA GLY A 74 20.08 3.35 5.55
C GLY A 74 18.78 3.36 6.34
N THR A 75 18.20 2.20 6.67
CA THR A 75 17.09 2.11 7.64
C THR A 75 17.58 2.60 9.00
N PRO A 76 16.90 3.57 9.64
CA PRO A 76 17.34 4.10 10.93
C PRO A 76 17.12 3.08 12.05
N ASP A 77 17.98 3.16 13.06
CA ASP A 77 17.78 2.49 14.34
C ASP A 77 17.10 3.45 15.33
N PRO A 78 16.20 2.95 16.19
CA PRO A 78 15.53 3.78 17.17
C PRO A 78 16.45 4.05 18.38
N GLU A 79 16.17 5.15 19.09
CA GLU A 79 16.86 5.48 20.33
C GLU A 79 16.07 4.98 21.54
N HIS A 80 16.69 4.17 22.40
CA HIS A 80 16.18 3.94 23.75
C HIS A 80 16.37 5.19 24.60
N PHE A 81 15.32 5.60 25.31
CA PHE A 81 15.37 6.81 26.13
C PHE A 81 14.58 6.64 27.43
N ALA A 82 14.62 7.64 28.30
CA ALA A 82 14.00 7.57 29.64
C ALA A 82 12.45 7.58 29.62
N GLY A 83 11.81 7.83 28.48
CA GLY A 83 10.36 7.97 28.37
C GLY A 83 9.82 9.35 28.73
N HIS A 84 8.60 9.64 28.27
CA HIS A 84 7.81 10.80 28.69
C HIS A 84 6.55 10.35 29.40
N PRO A 85 6.02 11.13 30.36
CA PRO A 85 4.79 10.78 31.05
C PRO A 85 3.56 10.81 30.14
N THR A 86 3.61 11.48 28.99
CA THR A 86 2.53 11.45 27.98
C THR A 86 2.38 10.08 27.30
N VAL A 87 3.36 9.18 27.40
CA VAL A 87 3.35 7.85 26.77
C VAL A 87 3.61 6.78 27.84
N GLY A 88 2.93 5.65 27.73
CA GLY A 88 3.02 4.58 28.71
C GLY A 88 2.68 3.22 28.12
N THR A 89 2.63 2.21 28.98
CA THR A 89 2.27 0.84 28.60
C THR A 89 1.04 0.39 29.38
N PHE A 90 0.27 -0.53 28.79
CA PHE A 90 -0.87 -1.18 29.43
C PHE A 90 -0.47 -2.50 30.08
N PHE A 91 -1.11 -2.81 31.20
CA PHE A 91 -1.09 -4.12 31.83
C PHE A 91 -2.52 -4.60 32.00
N PHE A 92 -2.80 -5.83 31.60
CA PHE A 92 -4.11 -6.43 31.82
C PHE A 92 -4.02 -7.94 32.01
N ASP A 93 -4.98 -8.55 32.69
CA ASP A 93 -4.96 -9.98 32.99
C ASP A 93 -5.74 -10.84 31.98
N SER A 94 -5.24 -12.07 31.75
CA SER A 94 -5.87 -13.03 30.85
C SER A 94 -5.56 -14.49 31.17
N ARG A 95 -5.90 -14.95 32.39
CA ARG A 95 -5.62 -16.31 32.95
C ARG A 95 -4.10 -16.67 33.00
N PRO A 96 -3.71 -17.69 33.81
CA PRO A 96 -2.66 -17.52 34.82
C PRO A 96 -1.31 -17.09 34.23
N LEU A 97 -0.81 -16.00 34.79
CA LEU A 97 0.43 -15.30 34.45
C LEU A 97 1.64 -16.23 34.47
N GLY A 98 2.48 -16.11 33.44
CA GLY A 98 3.72 -16.86 33.20
C GLY A 98 4.40 -16.45 31.90
N GLY A 99 5.24 -15.40 31.93
CA GLY A 99 6.03 -14.92 30.79
C GLY A 99 6.41 -13.44 30.94
N ARG A 100 7.53 -12.98 30.36
CA ARG A 100 8.18 -11.69 30.68
C ARG A 100 7.88 -10.57 29.66
N SER A 101 6.62 -10.23 29.38
CA SER A 101 6.31 -9.27 28.29
C SER A 101 5.16 -8.31 28.57
N THR A 102 5.37 -7.02 28.30
CA THR A 102 4.33 -5.97 28.31
C THR A 102 3.42 -6.05 27.07
N PHE A 103 2.21 -5.46 27.14
CA PHE A 103 1.15 -5.75 26.15
C PHE A 103 1.10 -4.78 24.97
N CYS A 104 0.96 -3.48 25.26
CA CYS A 104 0.76 -2.44 24.27
C CYS A 104 1.21 -1.09 24.83
N THR A 105 1.53 -0.18 23.93
CA THR A 105 1.80 1.23 24.21
C THR A 105 0.52 2.06 24.11
N GLY A 106 0.46 3.16 24.83
CA GLY A 106 -0.58 4.18 24.68
C GLY A 106 -0.05 5.59 24.90
N GLY A 107 -0.76 6.57 24.35
CA GLY A 107 -0.47 8.00 24.53
C GLY A 107 -1.65 8.72 25.17
N VAL A 108 -1.40 9.52 26.20
CA VAL A 108 -2.44 10.39 26.80
C VAL A 108 -2.81 11.47 25.79
N VAL A 109 -4.10 11.63 25.49
CA VAL A 109 -4.59 12.63 24.53
C VAL A 109 -5.47 13.67 25.19
N HIS A 110 -5.30 14.92 24.76
CA HIS A 110 -5.96 16.05 25.39
C HIS A 110 -7.47 15.97 25.22
N THR A 111 -8.20 16.03 26.34
CA THR A 111 -9.67 16.12 26.36
C THR A 111 -10.11 17.01 27.52
N ALA A 112 -11.33 17.56 27.45
CA ALA A 112 -11.89 18.32 28.57
C ALA A 112 -11.99 17.50 29.87
N ALA A 113 -12.21 16.18 29.74
CA ALA A 113 -12.32 15.26 30.86
C ALA A 113 -10.95 14.86 31.47
N LYS A 114 -9.86 14.97 30.70
CA LYS A 114 -8.47 14.71 31.12
C LYS A 114 -8.16 13.24 31.46
N ASP A 115 -8.89 12.32 30.85
CA ASP A 115 -8.94 10.91 31.26
C ASP A 115 -8.84 9.91 30.10
N ILE A 116 -8.43 10.33 28.91
CA ILE A 116 -8.39 9.48 27.71
C ILE A 116 -6.95 9.12 27.29
N VAL A 117 -6.71 7.83 27.07
CA VAL A 117 -5.50 7.26 26.45
C VAL A 117 -5.86 6.76 25.04
N LEU A 118 -5.05 7.12 24.06
CA LEU A 118 -5.08 6.62 22.69
C LEU A 118 -4.24 5.33 22.58
N THR A 119 -4.77 4.30 21.92
CA THR A 119 -4.08 3.01 21.67
C THR A 119 -4.64 2.30 20.42
N ALA A 120 -4.17 1.09 20.10
CA ALA A 120 -4.68 0.31 18.99
C ALA A 120 -5.99 -0.42 19.34
N GLY A 121 -6.80 -0.70 18.31
CA GLY A 121 -8.04 -1.45 18.43
C GLY A 121 -7.82 -2.86 18.97
N HIS A 122 -6.81 -3.56 18.46
CA HIS A 122 -6.47 -4.92 18.93
C HIS A 122 -6.03 -4.94 20.40
N CYS A 123 -5.30 -3.90 20.85
CA CYS A 123 -4.92 -3.75 22.26
C CYS A 123 -6.16 -3.62 23.15
N ALA A 124 -7.11 -2.78 22.73
CA ALA A 124 -8.36 -2.60 23.46
C ALA A 124 -9.21 -3.87 23.49
N LEU A 125 -9.30 -4.62 22.39
CA LEU A 125 -10.00 -5.92 22.37
C LEU A 125 -9.44 -6.91 23.39
N GLY A 126 -8.11 -6.96 23.55
CA GLY A 126 -7.45 -7.75 24.60
C GLY A 126 -7.89 -7.35 26.01
N MET A 127 -8.12 -6.05 26.24
CA MET A 127 -8.58 -5.52 27.53
C MET A 127 -10.08 -5.68 27.80
N VAL A 128 -10.92 -5.99 26.81
CA VAL A 128 -12.39 -6.07 26.99
C VAL A 128 -12.77 -7.15 28.02
N LYS A 129 -12.08 -8.29 28.00
CA LYS A 129 -12.34 -9.44 28.88
C LYS A 129 -11.50 -9.44 30.16
N ALA A 130 -10.54 -8.53 30.27
CA ALA A 130 -9.67 -8.42 31.44
C ALA A 130 -10.45 -7.87 32.64
N THR A 131 -10.17 -8.45 33.81
CA THR A 131 -10.69 -7.95 35.09
C THR A 131 -9.80 -6.84 35.61
N HIS A 132 -8.49 -7.09 35.63
CA HIS A 132 -7.47 -6.14 36.03
C HIS A 132 -6.89 -5.49 34.80
N ARG A 133 -6.97 -4.16 34.70
CA ARG A 133 -6.43 -3.42 33.55
C ARG A 133 -6.03 -2.01 33.93
N ILE A 134 -4.75 -1.69 33.74
CA ILE A 134 -4.16 -0.40 34.11
C ILE A 134 -3.34 0.18 32.95
N PHE A 135 -3.30 1.51 32.88
CA PHE A 135 -2.33 2.26 32.11
C PHE A 135 -1.25 2.82 33.03
N VAL A 136 0.01 2.72 32.61
CA VAL A 136 1.18 3.13 33.41
C VAL A 136 2.02 4.12 32.59
N PRO A 137 1.86 5.44 32.81
CA PRO A 137 2.63 6.45 32.12
C PRO A 137 4.10 6.42 32.55
N LYS A 138 5.02 6.57 31.59
CA LYS A 138 6.47 6.47 31.79
C LYS A 138 6.85 5.27 32.68
N TYR A 139 6.38 4.08 32.29
CA TYR A 139 6.63 2.85 33.02
C TYR A 139 8.12 2.65 33.31
N VAL A 140 8.42 2.27 34.54
CA VAL A 140 9.76 1.88 34.99
C VAL A 140 9.73 0.42 35.40
N SER A 141 10.50 -0.40 34.69
CA SER A 141 10.62 -1.83 34.97
C SER A 141 11.14 -2.12 36.38
N GLY A 142 10.66 -3.22 36.97
CA GLY A 142 11.04 -3.65 38.32
C GLY A 142 10.38 -2.85 39.47
N LYS A 143 9.50 -1.89 39.17
CA LYS A 143 8.73 -1.16 40.19
C LYS A 143 7.28 -1.65 40.26
N PRO A 144 6.72 -1.87 41.47
CA PRO A 144 5.29 -2.17 41.62
C PRO A 144 4.44 -0.94 41.27
N ALA A 145 3.13 -1.15 41.07
CA ALA A 145 2.18 -0.08 40.74
C ALA A 145 2.28 1.14 41.67
N THR A 146 2.41 0.92 42.98
CA THR A 146 2.49 1.98 43.99
C THR A 146 3.79 2.80 43.94
N ALA A 147 4.83 2.32 43.26
CA ALA A 147 6.13 2.98 43.14
C ALA A 147 6.39 3.56 41.74
N GLN A 148 5.44 3.44 40.82
CA GLN A 148 5.54 4.04 39.49
C GLN A 148 5.57 5.58 39.60
N PRO A 149 6.47 6.26 38.89
CA PRO A 149 6.77 7.69 39.14
C PRO A 149 5.58 8.63 38.87
N TYR A 150 4.70 8.25 37.94
CA TYR A 150 3.50 9.01 37.59
C TYR A 150 2.20 8.32 38.03
N GLY A 151 2.31 7.28 38.86
CA GLY A 151 1.19 6.45 39.30
C GLY A 151 0.70 5.47 38.25
N VAL A 152 -0.40 4.79 38.57
CA VAL A 152 -1.13 3.90 37.66
C VAL A 152 -2.58 4.34 37.57
N PHE A 153 -3.21 4.11 36.41
CA PHE A 153 -4.56 4.57 36.13
C PHE A 153 -5.42 3.40 35.67
N PRO A 154 -6.44 2.98 36.45
CA PRO A 154 -7.32 1.86 36.08
C PRO A 154 -8.12 2.19 34.83
N VAL A 155 -8.14 1.28 33.86
CA VAL A 155 -8.94 1.43 32.64
C VAL A 155 -10.39 1.06 32.96
N THR A 156 -11.25 2.06 32.95
CA THR A 156 -12.67 1.91 33.33
C THR A 156 -13.56 1.60 32.12
N ARG A 157 -13.20 2.11 30.94
CA ARG A 157 -13.98 1.93 29.72
C ARG A 157 -13.12 1.95 28.47
N LEU A 158 -13.55 1.22 27.45
CA LEU A 158 -12.90 1.13 26.15
C LEU A 158 -13.86 1.59 25.05
N TYR A 159 -13.36 2.38 24.12
CA TYR A 159 -14.05 2.87 22.94
C TYR A 159 -13.38 2.26 21.71
N ILE A 160 -14.07 1.32 21.07
CA ILE A 160 -13.59 0.54 19.93
C ILE A 160 -14.61 0.71 18.81
N ASP A 161 -14.14 0.89 17.57
CA ASP A 161 -15.05 0.88 16.42
C ASP A 161 -15.62 -0.55 16.25
N PRO A 162 -16.96 -0.74 16.28
CA PRO A 162 -17.56 -2.07 16.22
C PRO A 162 -17.35 -2.79 14.88
N ARG A 163 -16.87 -2.09 13.84
CA ARG A 163 -16.54 -2.67 12.53
C ARG A 163 -15.12 -3.21 12.46
N TYR A 164 -14.27 -2.88 13.43
CA TYR A 164 -12.88 -3.35 13.46
C TYR A 164 -12.82 -4.87 13.68
N GLU A 165 -12.01 -5.55 12.88
CA GLU A 165 -11.69 -6.97 13.02
C GLU A 165 -10.24 -7.11 13.53
N ALA A 166 -10.03 -7.82 14.64
CA ALA A 166 -8.72 -7.97 15.26
C ALA A 166 -7.66 -8.50 14.28
N ASN A 167 -6.53 -7.80 14.16
CA ASN A 167 -5.36 -8.17 13.35
C ASN A 167 -5.69 -8.51 11.88
N THR A 168 -6.77 -7.94 11.35
CA THR A 168 -7.21 -8.19 9.99
C THR A 168 -6.25 -7.62 8.95
N LYS A 169 -6.20 -8.26 7.78
CA LYS A 169 -5.50 -7.78 6.58
C LYS A 169 -6.44 -7.08 5.59
N LYS A 170 -7.73 -6.99 5.93
CA LYS A 170 -8.77 -6.36 5.08
C LYS A 170 -8.76 -4.84 5.23
N PRO A 171 -9.45 -4.07 4.36
CA PRO A 171 -9.55 -2.61 4.48
C PRO A 171 -10.06 -2.11 5.83
N VAL A 172 -10.88 -2.90 6.54
CA VAL A 172 -11.32 -2.60 7.92
C VAL A 172 -10.18 -2.51 8.94
N SER A 173 -8.96 -2.92 8.58
CA SER A 173 -7.75 -2.66 9.37
C SER A 173 -7.45 -1.16 9.54
N ASP A 174 -7.95 -0.30 8.64
CA ASP A 174 -7.91 1.16 8.80
C ASP A 174 -8.64 1.65 10.08
N LEU A 175 -9.41 0.77 10.73
CA LEU A 175 -10.13 1.03 11.97
C LEU A 175 -9.42 0.49 13.22
N ASP A 176 -8.17 0.04 13.13
CA ASP A 176 -7.39 -0.47 14.26
C ASP A 176 -6.94 0.65 15.21
N LEU A 177 -7.91 1.29 15.85
CA LEU A 177 -7.75 2.43 16.72
C LEU A 177 -8.74 2.31 17.87
N ALA A 178 -8.30 2.62 19.07
CA ALA A 178 -9.17 2.68 20.23
C ALA A 178 -8.76 3.78 21.20
N PHE A 179 -9.69 4.09 22.11
CA PHE A 179 -9.45 4.96 23.23
C PHE A 179 -9.82 4.23 24.53
N ALA A 180 -8.98 4.37 25.54
CA ALA A 180 -9.22 3.87 26.89
C ALA A 180 -9.48 5.07 27.82
N GLN A 181 -10.60 5.03 28.53
CA GLN A 181 -10.88 5.97 29.61
C GLN A 181 -10.34 5.40 30.91
N ALA A 182 -9.59 6.23 31.64
CA ALA A 182 -8.94 5.85 32.87
C ALA A 182 -9.54 6.56 34.09
N GLY A 183 -9.62 5.87 35.23
CA GLY A 183 -9.93 6.47 36.52
C GLY A 183 -8.76 7.32 37.04
N PRO A 184 -8.96 8.11 38.10
CA PRO A 184 -7.88 8.88 38.73
C PRO A 184 -6.83 7.97 39.41
N ASP A 185 -5.66 8.54 39.71
CA ASP A 185 -4.58 7.87 40.44
C ASP A 185 -4.87 7.72 41.95
N GLY A 186 -3.91 7.16 42.69
CA GLY A 186 -4.01 6.90 44.15
C GLY A 186 -4.19 8.16 45.00
N ARG A 187 -3.98 9.33 44.41
CA ARG A 187 -4.12 10.64 45.03
C ARG A 187 -5.36 11.40 44.53
N GLY A 188 -6.20 10.76 43.71
CA GLY A 188 -7.38 11.37 43.12
C GLY A 188 -7.09 12.32 41.95
N ARG A 189 -5.85 12.35 41.43
CA ARG A 189 -5.46 13.23 40.32
C ARG A 189 -5.89 12.62 39.00
N LYS A 190 -6.29 13.46 38.06
CA LYS A 190 -6.57 13.04 36.69
C LYS A 190 -5.26 12.80 35.95
N MET A 191 -5.30 11.89 34.99
CA MET A 191 -4.12 11.45 34.25
C MET A 191 -3.42 12.62 33.56
N GLU A 192 -4.14 13.40 32.75
CA GLU A 192 -3.54 14.52 32.01
C GLU A 192 -2.92 15.60 32.92
N ASP A 193 -3.46 15.81 34.13
CA ASP A 193 -2.90 16.77 35.10
C ASP A 193 -1.51 16.35 35.61
N VAL A 194 -1.20 15.05 35.54
CA VAL A 194 0.05 14.46 35.99
C VAL A 194 1.01 14.24 34.82
N THR A 195 0.48 13.95 33.64
CA THR A 195 1.26 13.50 32.49
C THR A 195 1.46 14.55 31.40
N GLY A 196 0.61 15.58 31.35
CA GLY A 196 0.37 16.31 30.11
C GLY A 196 -0.31 15.40 29.07
N ALA A 197 -0.42 15.89 27.83
CA ALA A 197 -1.05 15.16 26.74
C ALA A 197 -0.50 15.49 25.36
N LEU A 198 -0.72 14.55 24.43
CA LEU A 198 -0.63 14.74 22.99
C LEU A 198 -1.91 15.38 22.46
N THR A 199 -1.81 16.09 21.34
CA THR A 199 -2.98 16.64 20.64
C THR A 199 -3.41 15.68 19.53
N PHE A 200 -4.57 15.02 19.70
CA PHE A 200 -5.15 14.18 18.65
C PHE A 200 -5.43 15.04 17.41
N THR A 201 -4.80 14.70 16.29
CA THR A 201 -4.84 15.52 15.08
C THR A 201 -5.20 14.66 13.87
N PRO A 202 -6.39 14.84 13.28
CA PRO A 202 -6.72 14.25 12.00
C PRO A 202 -5.70 14.64 10.91
N SER A 203 -5.29 13.69 10.08
CA SER A 203 -4.35 13.92 8.98
C SER A 203 -4.97 13.52 7.65
N THR A 204 -4.69 14.30 6.60
CA THR A 204 -5.18 14.07 5.23
C THR A 204 -4.10 13.65 4.25
N GLY A 205 -2.86 13.45 4.72
CA GLY A 205 -1.74 13.08 3.85
C GLY A 205 -0.80 12.07 4.47
N TYR A 206 -0.08 11.35 3.61
CA TYR A 206 0.70 10.17 3.97
C TYR A 206 2.20 10.42 4.12
N THR A 207 2.71 11.52 3.56
CA THR A 207 4.12 11.92 3.74
C THR A 207 4.21 12.95 4.85
N ARG A 208 4.64 12.50 6.01
CA ARG A 208 4.71 13.27 7.26
C ARG A 208 6.03 13.00 7.96
N LYS A 209 6.57 14.02 8.62
CA LYS A 209 7.76 13.86 9.49
C LYS A 209 7.26 13.65 10.91
N VAL A 210 7.48 12.46 11.44
CA VAL A 210 7.00 12.08 12.77
C VAL A 210 8.12 11.51 13.62
N THR A 211 7.94 11.55 14.94
CA THR A 211 8.67 10.71 15.88
C THR A 211 7.71 9.66 16.41
N VAL A 212 8.05 8.39 16.21
CA VAL A 212 7.25 7.25 16.66
C VAL A 212 7.80 6.74 17.97
N LEU A 213 6.94 6.61 18.98
CA LEU A 213 7.29 6.13 20.32
C LEU A 213 6.63 4.77 20.58
N GLY A 214 7.32 3.88 21.28
CA GLY A 214 6.81 2.54 21.62
C GLY A 214 7.56 1.89 22.77
N TYR A 215 6.95 0.89 23.39
CA TYR A 215 7.59 0.00 24.37
C TYR A 215 7.70 -1.41 23.78
N PRO A 216 8.84 -1.78 23.16
CA PRO A 216 9.08 -3.16 22.74
C PRO A 216 9.07 -4.07 23.96
N SER A 217 8.29 -5.14 23.93
CA SER A 217 7.93 -5.90 25.13
C SER A 217 8.85 -7.08 25.44
N ALA A 218 9.62 -7.57 24.48
CA ALA A 218 10.46 -8.74 24.71
C ALA A 218 11.80 -8.41 25.36
N ASP A 219 12.08 -9.11 26.45
CA ASP A 219 13.35 -9.07 27.17
C ASP A 219 14.58 -9.32 26.27
N SER A 220 14.44 -10.18 25.25
CA SER A 220 15.55 -10.52 24.35
C SER A 220 16.06 -9.33 23.53
N VAL A 221 15.22 -8.32 23.32
CA VAL A 221 15.51 -7.12 22.53
C VAL A 221 15.44 -5.84 23.37
N ASN A 222 14.75 -5.87 24.52
CA ASN A 222 14.58 -4.72 25.41
C ASN A 222 14.58 -5.15 26.90
N PRO A 223 15.71 -5.64 27.44
CA PRO A 223 15.76 -6.21 28.80
C PRO A 223 15.48 -5.19 29.92
N GLN A 224 15.56 -3.90 29.64
CA GLN A 224 15.21 -2.83 30.58
C GLN A 224 13.76 -2.33 30.42
N HIS A 225 13.00 -2.87 29.46
CA HIS A 225 11.67 -2.40 29.04
C HIS A 225 11.63 -0.88 28.84
N ALA A 226 12.73 -0.33 28.32
CA ALA A 226 12.85 1.09 28.06
C ALA A 226 12.09 1.46 26.78
N PRO A 227 11.38 2.59 26.74
CA PRO A 227 10.74 3.02 25.52
C PRO A 227 11.77 3.39 24.46
N ILE A 228 11.37 3.21 23.21
CA ILE A 228 12.11 3.65 22.04
C ILE A 228 11.44 4.87 21.41
N ARG A 229 12.24 5.70 20.72
CA ARG A 229 11.75 6.74 19.81
C ARG A 229 12.47 6.67 18.47
N CYS A 230 11.75 6.85 17.37
CA CYS A 230 12.35 6.87 16.04
C CYS A 230 11.81 8.03 15.20
N PRO A 231 12.67 8.98 14.79
CA PRO A 231 12.30 10.00 13.82
C PRO A 231 12.28 9.41 12.41
N VAL A 232 11.13 9.49 11.74
CA VAL A 232 10.93 8.91 10.40
C VAL A 232 10.17 9.86 9.48
N VAL A 233 10.30 9.63 8.18
CA VAL A 233 9.38 10.18 7.17
C VAL A 233 8.44 9.06 6.77
N THR A 234 7.14 9.29 6.90
CA THR A 234 6.14 8.28 6.56
C THR A 234 5.89 8.23 5.06
N THR A 235 5.49 7.07 4.58
CA THR A 235 4.91 6.87 3.25
C THR A 235 3.49 6.34 3.39
N ARG A 236 2.83 6.09 2.26
CA ARG A 236 1.53 5.44 2.24
C ARG A 236 1.68 3.93 2.16
N LEU A 237 0.91 3.19 2.95
CA LEU A 237 0.68 1.78 2.67
C LEU A 237 -0.30 1.63 1.49
N ALA A 238 0.17 1.04 0.39
CA ALA A 238 -0.64 0.83 -0.81
C ALA A 238 -1.90 0.01 -0.49
N GLY A 239 -3.05 0.39 -1.06
CA GLY A 239 -4.31 -0.30 -0.79
C GLY A 239 -4.97 -0.01 0.57
N PHE A 240 -4.40 0.86 1.40
CA PHE A 240 -4.96 1.21 2.72
C PHE A 240 -4.99 2.72 3.00
N ALA A 241 -5.78 3.11 4.01
CA ALA A 241 -5.76 4.45 4.59
C ALA A 241 -4.76 4.52 5.75
N GLN A 242 -3.52 4.08 5.50
CA GLN A 242 -2.52 3.88 6.53
C GLN A 242 -1.18 4.51 6.15
N LEU A 243 -0.49 5.02 7.16
CA LEU A 243 0.90 5.44 7.09
C LEU A 243 1.79 4.19 7.19
N SER A 244 2.94 4.24 6.54
CA SER A 244 4.01 3.24 6.63
C SER A 244 5.31 3.91 7.03
N MET A 245 6.13 3.21 7.80
CA MET A 245 7.48 3.65 8.17
C MET A 245 8.48 2.51 8.07
N ALA A 246 9.76 2.89 7.93
CA ALA A 246 10.89 1.98 8.12
C ALA A 246 11.77 2.47 9.29
N CYS A 247 11.91 1.66 10.34
CA CYS A 247 12.83 1.88 11.46
C CYS A 247 12.98 0.57 12.23
N THR A 248 14.20 0.13 12.52
CA THR A 248 14.45 -1.16 13.19
C THR A 248 13.92 -1.17 14.63
N GLY A 249 13.97 -2.32 15.31
CA GLY A 249 13.63 -2.40 16.74
C GLY A 249 12.13 -2.30 17.10
N PHE A 250 11.22 -2.20 16.13
CA PHE A 250 9.76 -2.17 16.36
C PHE A 250 9.19 -3.59 16.46
N TYR A 251 9.52 -4.27 17.56
CA TYR A 251 8.96 -5.58 17.91
C TYR A 251 7.59 -5.45 18.60
N GLY A 252 6.96 -6.58 18.94
CA GLY A 252 5.73 -6.62 19.73
C GLY A 252 5.79 -5.73 20.99
N GLY A 253 4.63 -5.23 21.43
CA GLY A 253 4.49 -4.28 22.54
C GLY A 253 4.45 -2.81 22.12
N VAL A 254 5.01 -2.46 20.96
CA VAL A 254 4.96 -1.09 20.41
C VAL A 254 3.57 -0.73 19.84
N SER A 255 2.66 -1.70 19.69
CA SER A 255 1.27 -1.50 19.28
C SER A 255 0.56 -0.43 20.12
N GLY A 256 -0.17 0.47 19.47
CA GLY A 256 -0.79 1.64 20.09
C GLY A 256 0.17 2.81 20.36
N GLY A 257 1.46 2.65 20.07
CA GLY A 257 2.48 3.69 20.21
C GLY A 257 2.22 4.89 19.30
N PRO A 258 2.33 6.13 19.79
CA PRO A 258 1.93 7.33 19.05
C PRO A 258 2.94 7.74 17.97
N TRP A 259 2.43 8.18 16.83
CA TRP A 259 3.18 8.80 15.73
C TRP A 259 2.98 10.31 15.79
N ILE A 260 4.02 11.04 16.20
CA ILE A 260 3.90 12.42 16.66
C ILE A 260 4.59 13.39 15.70
N GLU A 261 3.83 14.31 15.11
CA GLU A 261 4.36 15.49 14.42
C GLU A 261 4.70 16.61 15.39
N ASN A 262 5.71 17.41 15.04
CA ASN A 262 6.20 18.51 15.87
C ASN A 262 6.48 18.04 17.30
N TYR A 263 7.11 16.87 17.41
CA TYR A 263 7.45 16.25 18.67
C TYR A 263 8.40 17.16 19.47
N ASP A 264 7.98 17.51 20.68
CA ASP A 264 8.80 18.23 21.65
C ASP A 264 9.50 17.20 22.57
N PRO A 265 10.81 16.97 22.39
CA PRO A 265 11.55 15.98 23.16
C PRO A 265 11.79 16.39 24.62
N ALA A 266 11.48 17.63 25.03
CA ALA A 266 11.59 18.04 26.43
C ALA A 266 10.35 17.59 27.23
N HIS A 267 9.16 17.75 26.63
CA HIS A 267 7.89 17.52 27.32
C HIS A 267 7.16 16.25 26.84
N GLY A 268 7.59 15.65 25.72
CA GLY A 268 6.91 14.51 25.12
C GLY A 268 5.56 14.87 24.52
N THR A 269 5.40 16.12 24.07
CA THR A 269 4.14 16.63 23.51
C THR A 269 4.25 16.77 21.99
N GLY A 270 3.13 17.04 21.34
CA GLY A 270 3.05 17.23 19.89
C GLY A 270 1.69 16.84 19.35
N LYS A 271 1.59 16.76 18.02
CA LYS A 271 0.37 16.37 17.30
C LYS A 271 0.44 14.89 16.97
N VAL A 272 -0.38 14.07 17.62
CA VAL A 272 -0.46 12.64 17.28
C VAL A 272 -1.38 12.46 16.08
N ILE A 273 -0.83 11.86 15.01
CA ILE A 273 -1.51 11.72 13.71
C ILE A 273 -1.76 10.26 13.30
N GLY A 274 -1.28 9.32 14.11
CA GLY A 274 -1.40 7.88 13.92
C GLY A 274 -0.93 7.15 15.17
N ILE A 275 -1.17 5.84 15.21
CA ILE A 275 -0.60 4.91 16.19
C ILE A 275 -0.09 3.67 15.49
N THR A 276 0.90 2.98 16.05
CA THR A 276 1.31 1.66 15.54
C THR A 276 0.14 0.70 15.63
N GLY A 277 -0.36 0.26 14.48
CA GLY A 277 -1.55 -0.58 14.34
C GLY A 277 -1.93 -0.68 12.86
N GLY A 278 -3.11 -1.19 12.57
CA GLY A 278 -3.65 -1.23 11.22
C GLY A 278 -3.52 -2.62 10.60
N TYR A 279 -3.07 -2.68 9.35
CA TYR A 279 -2.87 -3.93 8.62
C TYR A 279 -2.05 -4.89 9.46
N ASN A 280 -2.57 -6.10 9.67
CA ASN A 280 -1.92 -7.14 10.48
C ASN A 280 -1.47 -6.65 11.88
N GLY A 281 -2.26 -5.77 12.52
CA GLY A 281 -1.93 -5.22 13.84
C GLY A 281 -0.78 -4.19 13.84
N GLY A 282 -0.40 -3.70 12.66
CA GLY A 282 0.71 -2.75 12.47
C GLY A 282 2.01 -3.37 11.99
N GLY A 283 2.04 -4.66 11.68
CA GLY A 283 3.20 -5.36 11.08
C GLY A 283 2.98 -5.70 9.59
N ASN A 284 4.03 -6.13 8.90
CA ASN A 284 3.95 -6.60 7.51
C ASN A 284 3.77 -8.12 7.42
N ASP A 285 3.63 -8.66 6.20
CA ASP A 285 3.41 -10.09 5.98
C ASP A 285 4.64 -10.98 6.21
N THR A 286 5.83 -10.36 6.32
CA THR A 286 7.10 -11.07 6.53
C THR A 286 7.63 -10.92 7.96
N ASP A 287 6.85 -10.33 8.86
CA ASP A 287 7.19 -10.08 10.26
C ASP A 287 8.52 -9.30 10.45
N ASP A 288 8.80 -8.38 9.52
CA ASP A 288 9.95 -7.51 9.60
C ASP A 288 9.77 -6.51 10.75
N HIS A 289 10.62 -6.60 11.77
CA HIS A 289 10.64 -5.67 12.90
C HIS A 289 11.08 -4.24 12.54
N TRP A 290 11.36 -3.97 11.27
CA TRP A 290 11.70 -2.64 10.76
C TRP A 290 10.63 -2.01 9.90
N VAL A 291 9.48 -2.66 9.68
CA VAL A 291 8.34 -2.09 8.96
C VAL A 291 7.16 -2.02 9.90
N SER A 292 6.53 -0.85 10.00
CA SER A 292 5.30 -0.72 10.78
C SER A 292 4.30 0.22 10.12
N TYR A 293 3.03 -0.03 10.41
CA TYR A 293 1.90 0.72 9.88
C TYR A 293 1.16 1.49 10.96
N ALA A 294 0.39 2.49 10.52
CA ALA A 294 -0.51 3.24 11.37
C ALA A 294 -1.79 3.66 10.64
N PRO A 295 -2.99 3.46 11.22
CA PRO A 295 -4.21 4.04 10.70
C PRO A 295 -4.11 5.57 10.59
N LEU A 296 -4.46 6.10 9.42
CA LEU A 296 -4.58 7.54 9.22
C LEU A 296 -5.81 8.03 9.98
N PHE A 297 -5.66 9.10 10.76
CA PHE A 297 -6.77 9.69 11.50
C PHE A 297 -7.74 10.45 10.59
N GLY A 298 -8.64 9.72 9.93
CA GLY A 298 -9.73 10.23 9.12
C GLY A 298 -11.03 10.47 9.91
N LYS A 299 -12.16 10.50 9.18
CA LYS A 299 -13.49 10.76 9.75
C LYS A 299 -13.90 9.75 10.84
N ASP A 300 -13.60 8.47 10.64
CA ASP A 300 -14.02 7.40 11.54
C ASP A 300 -13.23 7.46 12.85
N ALA A 301 -11.92 7.68 12.76
CA ALA A 301 -11.04 7.93 13.89
C ALA A 301 -11.48 9.16 14.70
N LYS A 302 -11.79 10.27 14.02
CA LYS A 302 -12.30 11.47 14.68
C LYS A 302 -13.64 11.24 15.38
N ALA A 303 -14.57 10.55 14.73
CA ALA A 303 -15.86 10.24 15.34
C ALA A 303 -15.70 9.31 16.56
N LEU A 304 -14.74 8.39 16.56
CA LEU A 304 -14.44 7.55 17.73
C LEU A 304 -13.82 8.38 18.87
N PHE A 305 -12.89 9.29 18.54
CA PHE A 305 -12.33 10.24 19.50
C PHE A 305 -13.43 11.14 20.11
N ASP A 306 -14.34 11.67 19.28
CA ASP A 306 -15.43 12.52 19.75
C ASP A 306 -16.38 11.78 20.70
N ASP A 307 -16.60 10.47 20.51
CA ASP A 307 -17.37 9.63 21.43
C ASP A 307 -16.62 9.41 22.74
N ALA A 308 -15.32 9.08 22.67
CA ALA A 308 -14.47 8.90 23.84
C ALA A 308 -14.35 10.18 24.67
N ALA A 309 -14.05 11.32 24.04
CA ALA A 309 -13.86 12.61 24.71
C ALA A 309 -15.14 13.13 25.38
N ALA A 310 -16.31 12.72 24.89
CA ALA A 310 -17.61 13.07 25.45
C ALA A 310 -18.24 11.96 26.32
N HIS A 311 -17.48 10.90 26.60
CA HIS A 311 -17.92 9.71 27.33
C HIS A 311 -19.21 9.06 26.80
N ARG A 312 -19.45 9.14 25.48
CA ARG A 312 -20.66 8.56 24.84
C ARG A 312 -20.45 7.10 24.47
N ALA A 313 -21.53 6.33 24.49
CA ALA A 313 -21.49 4.98 23.90
C ALA A 313 -21.21 5.07 22.39
N VAL A 314 -20.31 4.20 21.90
CA VAL A 314 -20.03 4.07 20.47
C VAL A 314 -21.28 3.49 19.81
N SER A 315 -21.97 4.30 19.03
CA SER A 315 -23.19 3.88 18.32
C SER A 315 -22.86 2.95 17.14
N PRO A 316 -23.80 2.10 16.68
CA PRO A 316 -23.63 1.37 15.44
C PRO A 316 -23.29 2.31 14.28
N ARG A 317 -22.33 1.91 13.44
CA ARG A 317 -21.83 2.70 12.31
C ARG A 317 -22.19 2.00 11.00
N PRO A 318 -22.48 2.74 9.91
CA PRO A 318 -22.64 2.12 8.59
C PRO A 318 -21.40 1.29 8.22
N PRO A 319 -21.55 0.27 7.34
CA PRO A 319 -20.43 -0.54 6.88
C PRO A 319 -19.23 0.32 6.49
N TYR A 320 -18.03 -0.09 6.90
CA TYR A 320 -16.83 0.67 6.61
C TYR A 320 -16.68 0.84 5.10
N GLN A 321 -16.48 2.08 4.69
CA GLN A 321 -16.16 2.44 3.32
C GLN A 321 -14.74 2.98 3.35
N PRO A 322 -13.74 2.25 2.82
CA PRO A 322 -12.39 2.77 2.73
C PRO A 322 -12.41 4.12 2.00
N PRO A 323 -11.61 5.11 2.42
CA PRO A 323 -11.59 6.39 1.74
C PRO A 323 -11.33 6.17 0.25
N THR A 324 -12.00 6.94 -0.60
CA THR A 324 -11.88 6.86 -2.07
C THR A 324 -10.48 7.20 -2.58
N SER A 325 -9.57 7.61 -1.68
CA SER A 325 -8.14 7.75 -1.96
C SER A 325 -7.39 6.43 -1.83
N THR A 326 -7.90 5.39 -1.16
CA THR A 326 -7.38 4.03 -1.25
C THR A 326 -7.44 3.60 -2.71
N PRO A 327 -6.30 3.38 -3.41
CA PRO A 327 -6.37 2.73 -4.69
C PRO A 327 -7.02 1.39 -4.38
N GLN A 328 -8.27 1.23 -4.81
CA GLN A 328 -8.80 -0.11 -4.99
C GLN A 328 -7.77 -0.83 -5.88
N PRO A 329 -7.49 -2.13 -5.66
CA PRO A 329 -6.82 -2.91 -6.68
C PRO A 329 -7.52 -2.58 -7.99
N LEU A 330 -6.76 -2.15 -8.99
CA LEU A 330 -7.36 -1.72 -10.24
C LEU A 330 -8.19 -2.89 -10.77
N VAL A 331 -9.51 -2.70 -10.81
CA VAL A 331 -10.41 -3.78 -11.22
C VAL A 331 -10.49 -3.77 -12.73
N PHE A 332 -9.87 -4.78 -13.33
CA PHE A 332 -9.97 -4.99 -14.76
C PHE A 332 -11.25 -5.77 -15.08
N THR A 333 -12.09 -5.21 -15.95
CA THR A 333 -13.31 -5.88 -16.41
C THR A 333 -13.19 -6.23 -17.88
N ARG A 334 -13.72 -7.39 -18.29
CA ARG A 334 -13.73 -7.79 -19.70
C ARG A 334 -14.45 -6.77 -20.60
N ALA A 335 -15.50 -6.15 -20.05
CA ALA A 335 -16.30 -5.15 -20.74
C ALA A 335 -15.48 -3.93 -21.15
N THR A 336 -14.55 -3.48 -20.30
CA THR A 336 -13.62 -2.39 -20.62
C THR A 336 -12.46 -2.89 -21.47
N TRP A 337 -11.81 -3.98 -21.08
CA TRP A 337 -10.56 -4.45 -21.69
C TRP A 337 -10.70 -4.97 -23.13
N LYS A 338 -11.92 -5.29 -23.59
CA LYS A 338 -12.19 -5.53 -25.03
C LYS A 338 -11.89 -4.31 -25.92
N HIS A 339 -11.83 -3.11 -25.34
CA HIS A 339 -11.55 -1.84 -26.04
C HIS A 339 -10.06 -1.46 -26.02
N ALA A 340 -9.20 -2.16 -25.27
CA ALA A 340 -7.75 -1.91 -25.26
C ALA A 340 -7.15 -2.41 -26.59
N VAL A 341 -6.68 -1.50 -27.45
CA VAL A 341 -6.24 -1.80 -28.83
C VAL A 341 -4.74 -1.63 -29.03
N GLY A 342 -4.01 -1.21 -28.00
CA GLY A 342 -2.55 -1.23 -27.97
C GLY A 342 -2.05 -1.24 -26.54
N MET A 343 -0.92 -1.92 -26.31
CA MET A 343 -0.29 -2.05 -25.01
C MET A 343 1.22 -2.01 -25.19
N THR A 344 1.94 -1.37 -24.27
CA THR A 344 3.39 -1.43 -24.22
C THR A 344 3.92 -1.20 -22.81
N ALA A 345 4.93 -1.97 -22.41
CA ALA A 345 5.50 -1.93 -21.07
C ALA A 345 6.83 -1.17 -21.04
N GLY A 346 7.04 -0.39 -19.98
CA GLY A 346 8.23 0.45 -19.83
C GLY A 346 8.32 1.09 -18.46
N TYR A 347 9.43 1.77 -18.17
CA TYR A 347 9.63 2.49 -16.92
C TYR A 347 9.23 3.96 -17.08
N TYR A 348 7.96 4.31 -16.85
CA TYR A 348 7.41 5.66 -17.11
C TYR A 348 7.26 6.52 -15.85
N THR A 349 7.06 5.92 -14.68
CA THR A 349 6.79 6.63 -13.42
C THR A 349 8.04 6.83 -12.56
N GLY A 350 9.12 6.08 -12.84
CA GLY A 350 10.37 6.11 -12.10
C GLY A 350 10.26 5.52 -10.68
N GLY A 351 11.37 4.99 -10.14
CA GLY A 351 11.45 4.56 -8.73
C GLY A 351 10.90 3.16 -8.41
N SER A 352 10.35 2.45 -9.39
CA SER A 352 9.93 1.06 -9.32
C SER A 352 10.90 0.18 -10.13
N ARG A 353 11.19 -1.05 -9.67
CA ARG A 353 11.86 -2.06 -10.50
C ARG A 353 10.88 -2.85 -11.38
N HIS A 354 9.58 -2.61 -11.23
CA HIS A 354 8.52 -3.18 -12.03
C HIS A 354 8.14 -2.21 -13.15
N MET A 355 8.00 -2.72 -14.36
CA MET A 355 7.56 -1.92 -15.50
C MET A 355 6.10 -1.51 -15.34
N ASP A 356 5.83 -0.30 -15.78
CA ASP A 356 4.51 0.27 -15.96
C ASP A 356 3.91 -0.23 -17.29
N LEU A 357 2.62 0.02 -17.50
CA LEU A 357 1.90 -0.33 -18.73
C LEU A 357 1.19 0.90 -19.30
N ILE A 358 1.47 1.24 -20.56
CA ILE A 358 0.64 2.17 -21.33
C ILE A 358 -0.37 1.38 -22.15
N VAL A 359 -1.65 1.73 -22.01
CA VAL A 359 -2.76 1.18 -22.76
C VAL A 359 -3.41 2.26 -23.61
N ARG A 360 -3.61 1.97 -24.90
CA ARG A 360 -4.41 2.79 -25.81
C ARG A 360 -5.76 2.14 -26.01
N TRP A 361 -6.82 2.93 -25.85
CA TRP A 361 -8.20 2.51 -26.04
C TRP A 361 -8.70 2.85 -27.44
N ASP A 362 -9.72 2.13 -27.92
CA ASP A 362 -10.26 2.29 -29.27
C ASP A 362 -10.92 3.65 -29.52
N ASP A 363 -11.37 4.31 -28.45
CA ASP A 363 -11.86 5.68 -28.48
C ASP A 363 -10.75 6.74 -28.49
N GLY A 364 -9.48 6.34 -28.39
CA GLY A 364 -8.32 7.22 -28.36
C GLY A 364 -7.94 7.76 -26.98
N GLU A 365 -8.53 7.28 -25.89
CA GLU A 365 -7.94 7.47 -24.57
C GLU A 365 -6.58 6.74 -24.48
N VAL A 366 -5.65 7.30 -23.70
CA VAL A 366 -4.40 6.62 -23.33
C VAL A 366 -4.24 6.66 -21.81
N THR A 367 -4.02 5.49 -21.21
CA THR A 367 -3.88 5.30 -19.76
C THR A 367 -2.52 4.72 -19.45
N LEU A 368 -1.85 5.28 -18.45
CA LEU A 368 -0.63 4.77 -17.84
C LEU A 368 -0.98 4.08 -16.53
N TYR A 369 -0.65 2.81 -16.42
CA TYR A 369 -0.77 2.00 -15.22
C TYR A 369 0.60 1.85 -14.56
N GLN A 370 0.73 2.33 -13.32
CA GLN A 370 1.96 2.24 -12.55
C GLN A 370 2.19 0.81 -12.05
N GLY A 371 3.36 0.24 -12.30
CA GLY A 371 3.76 -1.11 -11.89
C GLY A 371 3.82 -1.30 -10.37
N GLY A 372 3.52 -2.52 -9.93
CA GLY A 372 3.51 -2.95 -8.53
C GLY A 372 4.16 -4.32 -8.34
N ASN A 373 4.22 -4.76 -7.09
CA ASN A 373 4.97 -5.96 -6.70
C ASN A 373 4.10 -7.22 -6.52
N ASP A 374 2.78 -7.11 -6.71
CA ASP A 374 1.83 -8.21 -6.55
C ASP A 374 1.44 -8.76 -7.93
N PRO A 375 1.81 -9.98 -8.31
CA PRO A 375 1.44 -10.57 -9.60
C PRO A 375 -0.08 -10.71 -9.81
N ALA A 376 -0.89 -10.78 -8.75
CA ALA A 376 -2.35 -10.78 -8.85
C ALA A 376 -2.91 -9.36 -9.11
N HIS A 377 -2.15 -8.34 -8.73
CA HIS A 377 -2.46 -6.92 -8.87
C HIS A 377 -1.24 -6.13 -9.34
N PRO A 378 -0.74 -6.38 -10.58
CA PRO A 378 0.56 -5.91 -11.04
C PRO A 378 0.63 -4.38 -11.23
N PHE A 379 -0.47 -3.67 -10.99
CA PHE A 379 -0.56 -2.22 -11.13
C PHE A 379 -1.19 -1.57 -9.90
N VAL A 380 -0.57 -0.51 -9.40
CA VAL A 380 -0.91 0.16 -8.12
C VAL A 380 -1.62 1.50 -8.29
N ALA A 381 -1.52 2.10 -9.47
CA ALA A 381 -2.16 3.37 -9.79
C ALA A 381 -2.41 3.47 -11.30
N GLU A 382 -3.34 4.35 -11.68
CA GLU A 382 -3.57 4.71 -13.09
C GLU A 382 -3.52 6.23 -13.27
N SER A 383 -3.09 6.68 -14.44
CA SER A 383 -3.02 8.08 -14.84
C SER A 383 -3.44 8.19 -16.31
N ARG A 384 -4.34 9.12 -16.61
CA ARG A 384 -4.78 9.35 -18.00
C ARG A 384 -3.79 10.28 -18.70
N LEU A 385 -3.11 9.78 -19.73
CA LEU A 385 -2.16 10.53 -20.56
C LEU A 385 -2.84 11.28 -21.70
N ALA A 386 -3.92 10.75 -22.26
CA ALA A 386 -4.73 11.39 -23.29
C ALA A 386 -6.22 11.10 -23.07
N ALA A 387 -7.09 12.06 -23.35
CA ALA A 387 -8.53 11.86 -23.24
C ALA A 387 -9.11 11.04 -24.40
N SER A 388 -10.31 10.50 -24.22
CA SER A 388 -11.08 9.91 -25.33
C SER A 388 -11.31 10.92 -26.47
N LYS A 389 -11.48 10.39 -27.69
CA LYS A 389 -11.58 11.11 -28.96
C LYS A 389 -10.37 11.98 -29.29
N SER A 390 -9.21 11.71 -28.67
CA SER A 390 -7.97 12.43 -28.99
C SER A 390 -7.36 11.98 -30.33
N ILE A 391 -6.25 12.62 -30.71
CA ILE A 391 -5.44 12.24 -31.87
C ILE A 391 -4.97 10.79 -31.81
N TRP A 392 -4.90 10.19 -30.62
CA TRP A 392 -4.52 8.79 -30.45
C TRP A 392 -5.47 7.84 -31.16
N THR A 393 -6.71 8.23 -31.51
CA THR A 393 -7.55 7.44 -32.46
C THR A 393 -6.87 7.17 -33.81
N LYS A 394 -5.85 7.96 -34.18
CA LYS A 394 -5.04 7.85 -35.40
C LYS A 394 -3.72 7.10 -35.21
N ALA A 395 -3.36 6.70 -34.00
CA ALA A 395 -2.19 5.84 -33.77
C ALA A 395 -2.51 4.42 -34.25
N VAL A 396 -1.64 3.87 -35.10
CA VAL A 396 -1.73 2.51 -35.65
C VAL A 396 -0.99 1.52 -34.77
N SER A 397 0.19 1.91 -34.28
CA SER A 397 1.02 1.11 -33.38
C SER A 397 1.85 2.03 -32.49
N MET A 398 2.20 1.53 -31.30
CA MET A 398 3.09 2.21 -30.35
C MET A 398 4.00 1.18 -29.67
N THR A 399 5.21 1.60 -29.33
CA THR A 399 6.15 0.76 -28.57
C THR A 399 7.05 1.60 -27.69
N THR A 400 7.38 1.08 -26.51
CA THR A 400 8.39 1.62 -25.61
C THR A 400 9.75 1.67 -26.29
N VAL A 401 10.49 2.75 -26.03
CA VAL A 401 11.92 2.88 -26.35
C VAL A 401 12.63 3.62 -25.22
N ASN A 402 13.85 3.24 -24.86
CA ASN A 402 14.65 3.95 -23.87
C ASN A 402 15.67 4.85 -24.57
N THR A 403 15.40 6.15 -24.65
CA THR A 403 16.31 7.10 -25.32
C THR A 403 17.38 7.68 -24.39
N GLY A 404 17.71 6.99 -23.30
CA GLY A 404 18.67 7.47 -22.28
C GLY A 404 18.12 8.51 -21.30
N GLY A 405 16.79 8.70 -21.27
CA GLY A 405 16.10 9.56 -20.30
C GLY A 405 15.95 8.91 -18.92
N THR A 406 15.40 9.66 -17.96
CA THR A 406 15.05 9.14 -16.62
C THR A 406 13.81 8.25 -16.62
N THR A 407 12.98 8.39 -17.66
CA THR A 407 11.81 7.57 -17.96
C THR A 407 11.93 7.06 -19.39
N ASP A 408 11.32 5.91 -19.67
CA ASP A 408 11.18 5.41 -21.03
C ASP A 408 10.28 6.33 -21.87
N GLY A 409 10.49 6.27 -23.17
CA GLY A 409 9.75 6.98 -24.20
C GLY A 409 8.83 6.07 -25.02
N LEU A 410 8.26 6.63 -26.09
CA LEU A 410 7.40 5.93 -27.05
C LEU A 410 7.77 6.28 -28.49
N ALA A 411 7.90 5.26 -29.33
CA ALA A 411 7.80 5.42 -30.78
C ALA A 411 6.37 5.10 -31.23
N VAL A 412 5.78 5.97 -32.05
CA VAL A 412 4.38 5.89 -32.50
C VAL A 412 4.33 5.99 -34.02
N ARG A 413 3.49 5.15 -34.63
CA ARG A 413 3.16 5.19 -36.05
C ARG A 413 1.72 5.65 -36.24
N TRP A 414 1.50 6.61 -37.11
CA TRP A 414 0.19 7.21 -37.35
C TRP A 414 -0.44 6.76 -38.68
N THR A 415 -1.77 6.89 -38.78
CA THR A 415 -2.54 6.43 -39.95
C THR A 415 -2.17 7.12 -41.26
N ASP A 416 -1.54 8.29 -41.22
CA ASP A 416 -1.10 9.04 -42.41
C ASP A 416 0.33 8.69 -42.83
N GLY A 417 1.04 7.84 -42.06
CA GLY A 417 2.42 7.46 -42.29
C GLY A 417 3.45 8.32 -41.54
N GLU A 418 3.03 9.24 -40.68
CA GLU A 418 3.94 9.87 -39.74
C GLU A 418 4.52 8.84 -38.76
N MET A 419 5.78 9.03 -38.40
CA MET A 419 6.43 8.35 -37.28
C MET A 419 6.89 9.40 -36.28
N THR A 420 6.53 9.22 -35.01
CA THR A 420 6.86 10.15 -33.91
C THR A 420 7.61 9.41 -32.81
N LEU A 421 8.56 10.09 -32.19
CA LEU A 421 9.26 9.69 -30.99
C LEU A 421 8.95 10.68 -29.87
N TYR A 422 8.47 10.17 -28.75
CA TYR A 422 8.42 10.87 -27.47
C TYR A 422 9.58 10.34 -26.62
N PRO A 423 10.70 11.07 -26.44
CA PRO A 423 11.86 10.60 -25.68
C PRO A 423 11.57 10.25 -24.22
N GLY A 424 10.50 10.81 -23.64
CA GLY A 424 10.06 10.47 -22.29
C GLY A 424 8.55 10.55 -22.18
N VAL A 425 8.00 9.65 -21.37
CA VAL A 425 6.59 9.66 -20.95
C VAL A 425 6.53 9.49 -19.45
N ASP A 426 5.73 10.31 -18.78
CA ASP A 426 5.45 10.19 -17.35
C ASP A 426 3.97 10.46 -17.05
N THR A 427 3.61 10.50 -15.77
CA THR A 427 2.22 10.80 -15.33
C THR A 427 1.68 12.16 -15.79
N LYS A 428 2.54 13.06 -16.28
CA LYS A 428 2.17 14.38 -16.80
C LYS A 428 1.98 14.40 -18.32
N GLY A 429 2.25 13.30 -19.01
CA GLY A 429 2.01 13.14 -20.44
C GLY A 429 3.25 12.75 -21.24
N PHE A 430 3.22 13.11 -22.51
CA PHE A 430 4.27 12.82 -23.48
C PHE A 430 5.19 14.03 -23.65
N HIS A 431 6.51 13.80 -23.67
CA HIS A 431 7.50 14.87 -23.64
C HIS A 431 8.36 14.90 -24.90
N ASP A 432 8.84 16.10 -25.22
CA ASP A 432 9.86 16.37 -26.25
C ASP A 432 9.59 15.69 -27.60
N GLU A 433 8.36 15.80 -28.09
CA GLU A 433 7.93 15.19 -29.36
C GLU A 433 8.91 15.46 -30.51
N ARG A 434 9.34 14.40 -31.20
CA ARG A 434 10.22 14.44 -32.36
C ARG A 434 9.62 13.65 -33.51
N GLN A 435 9.51 14.29 -34.67
CA GLN A 435 9.11 13.60 -35.89
C GLN A 435 10.30 12.77 -36.44
N LEU A 436 10.10 11.46 -36.56
CA LEU A 436 11.04 10.52 -37.18
C LEU A 436 10.82 10.38 -38.68
N ALA A 437 9.56 10.49 -39.15
CA ALA A 437 9.19 10.54 -40.56
C ALA A 437 7.95 11.43 -40.73
N PRO A 438 7.87 12.26 -41.79
CA PRO A 438 6.75 13.18 -41.98
C PRO A 438 5.45 12.48 -42.35
N PRO A 439 4.29 13.12 -42.11
CA PRO A 439 3.00 12.70 -42.65
C PRO A 439 3.06 12.43 -44.15
N GLY A 440 2.31 11.43 -44.61
CA GLY A 440 2.28 11.05 -46.02
C GLY A 440 3.40 10.10 -46.45
N THR A 441 4.31 9.69 -45.55
CA THR A 441 5.38 8.74 -45.88
C THR A 441 4.81 7.35 -46.20
N ALA A 442 4.84 6.97 -47.49
CA ALA A 442 4.19 5.75 -48.00
C ALA A 442 4.71 4.46 -47.36
N LEU A 443 6.00 4.38 -47.04
CA LEU A 443 6.58 3.22 -46.37
C LEU A 443 5.85 2.90 -45.05
N TRP A 444 5.65 3.90 -44.20
CA TRP A 444 5.02 3.76 -42.89
C TRP A 444 3.50 3.70 -42.99
N ARG A 445 2.89 4.43 -43.92
CA ARG A 445 1.44 4.35 -44.13
C ARG A 445 1.01 2.99 -44.67
N ASP A 446 1.68 2.55 -45.74
CA ASP A 446 1.16 1.49 -46.60
C ASP A 446 1.89 0.16 -46.42
N ASN A 447 3.18 0.13 -46.04
CA ASN A 447 3.97 -1.10 -46.10
C ASN A 447 4.34 -1.67 -44.73
N ALA A 448 4.61 -0.83 -43.73
CA ALA A 448 4.89 -1.28 -42.36
C ALA A 448 3.66 -1.97 -41.75
N ARG A 449 3.87 -3.06 -41.00
CA ARG A 449 2.82 -3.85 -40.35
C ARG A 449 2.91 -3.77 -38.84
N LEU A 450 3.90 -4.42 -38.25
CA LEU A 450 4.12 -4.48 -36.80
C LEU A 450 5.45 -3.82 -36.44
N MET A 451 5.55 -3.32 -35.21
CA MET A 451 6.79 -2.75 -34.69
C MET A 451 6.94 -3.01 -33.19
N THR A 452 8.19 -3.18 -32.74
CA THR A 452 8.55 -3.26 -31.31
C THR A 452 9.92 -2.65 -31.09
N GLY A 453 10.07 -1.98 -29.95
CA GLY A 453 11.29 -1.36 -29.48
C GLY A 453 12.01 -2.28 -28.51
N GLY A 454 13.32 -2.43 -28.66
CA GLY A 454 14.12 -3.33 -27.83
C GLY A 454 15.60 -2.97 -27.89
N ARG A 455 16.41 -3.75 -27.18
CA ARG A 455 17.87 -3.72 -27.25
C ARG A 455 18.34 -4.81 -28.21
N PHE A 456 18.58 -4.47 -29.48
CA PHE A 456 19.07 -5.40 -30.50
C PHE A 456 20.53 -5.15 -30.90
N THR A 457 21.10 -4.06 -30.39
CA THR A 457 22.52 -3.75 -30.44
C THR A 457 23.13 -4.12 -29.08
N PRO A 458 24.13 -5.03 -29.05
CA PRO A 458 24.86 -5.32 -27.82
C PRO A 458 25.38 -4.05 -27.15
N ASP A 459 25.26 -3.97 -25.82
CA ASP A 459 25.64 -2.81 -25.01
C ASP A 459 24.90 -1.48 -25.33
N GLY A 460 23.92 -1.49 -26.25
CA GLY A 460 23.09 -0.34 -26.62
C GLY A 460 21.91 -0.13 -25.67
N ASN A 461 21.22 1.01 -25.76
CA ASN A 461 19.97 1.20 -25.02
C ASN A 461 18.83 0.36 -25.65
N ARG A 462 17.65 0.34 -25.01
CA ARG A 462 16.43 -0.19 -25.64
C ARG A 462 15.84 0.80 -26.66
N ASP A 463 16.66 1.34 -27.56
CA ASP A 463 16.26 2.32 -28.58
C ASP A 463 16.41 1.83 -30.02
N ASP A 464 16.48 0.52 -30.22
CA ASP A 464 16.36 -0.09 -31.54
C ASP A 464 14.90 -0.42 -31.85
N LEU A 465 14.52 -0.39 -33.13
CA LEU A 465 13.16 -0.69 -33.59
C LEU A 465 13.18 -1.84 -34.59
N LEU A 466 12.47 -2.92 -34.28
CA LEU A 466 12.19 -4.00 -35.22
C LEU A 466 10.86 -3.74 -35.92
N VAL A 467 10.83 -3.84 -37.24
CA VAL A 467 9.66 -3.57 -38.08
C VAL A 467 9.45 -4.70 -39.08
N THR A 468 8.21 -5.16 -39.20
CA THR A 468 7.78 -6.11 -40.24
C THR A 468 7.02 -5.39 -41.34
N PHE A 469 7.11 -5.91 -42.57
CA PHE A 469 6.51 -5.29 -43.75
C PHE A 469 5.54 -6.23 -44.48
N LYS A 470 4.68 -5.66 -45.34
CA LYS A 470 3.62 -6.40 -46.07
C LYS A 470 4.12 -7.50 -47.00
N ASP A 471 5.29 -7.33 -47.57
CA ASP A 471 5.98 -8.32 -48.41
C ASP A 471 6.79 -9.33 -47.58
N GLY A 472 6.72 -9.25 -46.26
CA GLY A 472 7.29 -10.22 -45.33
C GLY A 472 8.74 -9.98 -44.93
N HIS A 473 9.43 -8.98 -45.49
CA HIS A 473 10.76 -8.67 -44.98
C HIS A 473 10.68 -8.08 -43.56
N VAL A 474 11.75 -8.25 -42.79
CA VAL A 474 11.90 -7.71 -41.44
C VAL A 474 13.16 -6.88 -41.39
N SER A 475 13.08 -5.69 -40.81
CA SER A 475 14.22 -4.79 -40.67
C SER A 475 14.37 -4.30 -39.24
N LEU A 476 15.63 -4.06 -38.86
CA LEU A 476 16.00 -3.32 -37.67
C LEU A 476 16.40 -1.89 -38.03
N PHE A 477 15.96 -0.93 -37.22
CA PHE A 477 16.42 0.45 -37.23
C PHE A 477 17.16 0.69 -35.92
N THR A 478 18.50 0.81 -35.99
CA THR A 478 19.33 0.83 -34.77
C THR A 478 19.62 2.23 -34.26
N ALA A 479 19.60 2.39 -32.94
CA ALA A 479 19.80 3.63 -32.19
C ALA A 479 18.92 4.78 -32.72
N LEU A 480 17.59 4.66 -32.54
CA LEU A 480 16.61 5.66 -32.98
C LEU A 480 16.96 7.06 -32.48
N THR A 481 17.51 7.18 -31.27
CA THR A 481 17.89 8.47 -30.67
C THR A 481 18.95 9.19 -31.50
N ALA A 482 19.91 8.44 -32.04
CA ALA A 482 21.02 8.98 -32.82
C ALA A 482 20.70 9.07 -34.31
N ASN A 483 20.09 8.02 -34.86
CA ASN A 483 19.96 7.84 -36.31
C ASN A 483 18.57 8.20 -36.85
N GLY A 484 17.56 8.30 -35.99
CA GLY A 484 16.16 8.22 -36.40
C GLY A 484 15.93 6.94 -37.20
N LEU A 485 15.17 7.03 -38.29
CA LEU A 485 14.83 5.87 -39.15
C LEU A 485 15.82 5.66 -40.32
N ARG A 486 17.02 6.25 -40.26
CA ARG A 486 17.98 6.23 -41.39
C ARG A 486 18.88 5.00 -41.42
N LYS A 487 19.16 4.37 -40.28
CA LYS A 487 20.05 3.21 -40.17
C LYS A 487 19.25 1.91 -40.17
N GLN A 488 18.73 1.55 -41.35
CA GLN A 488 17.98 0.32 -41.57
C GLN A 488 18.89 -0.86 -41.91
N THR A 489 18.62 -2.03 -41.31
CA THR A 489 19.27 -3.30 -41.64
C THR A 489 18.21 -4.37 -41.86
N PRO A 490 18.00 -4.84 -43.10
CA PRO A 490 17.13 -5.99 -43.36
C PRO A 490 17.74 -7.26 -42.76
N ILE A 491 17.01 -7.93 -41.87
CA ILE A 491 17.44 -9.17 -41.20
C ILE A 491 16.70 -10.41 -41.69
N THR A 492 15.62 -10.21 -42.44
CA THR A 492 14.88 -11.26 -43.13
C THR A 492 14.45 -10.73 -44.49
N PRO A 493 14.73 -11.43 -45.60
CA PRO A 493 14.29 -11.02 -46.93
C PRO A 493 12.78 -11.19 -47.10
N THR A 494 12.21 -10.64 -48.18
CA THR A 494 10.83 -10.85 -48.62
C THR A 494 10.45 -12.34 -48.58
N ASN A 495 9.32 -12.66 -47.96
CA ASN A 495 8.85 -14.04 -47.78
C ASN A 495 7.34 -14.09 -47.52
N THR A 496 6.77 -15.29 -47.52
CA THR A 496 5.33 -15.51 -47.32
C THR A 496 4.95 -15.83 -45.88
N VAL A 497 5.91 -15.96 -44.95
CA VAL A 497 5.65 -16.36 -43.55
C VAL A 497 5.33 -15.15 -42.68
N TRP A 498 6.21 -14.14 -42.65
CA TRP A 498 6.06 -12.93 -41.84
C TRP A 498 4.80 -12.08 -42.11
N PRO A 499 4.17 -12.10 -43.29
CA PRO A 499 2.82 -11.54 -43.46
C PRO A 499 1.76 -12.18 -42.55
N HIS A 500 2.02 -13.36 -41.97
CA HIS A 500 1.14 -14.03 -41.00
C HIS A 500 1.47 -13.73 -39.54
N ALA A 501 2.51 -12.94 -39.24
CA ALA A 501 2.73 -12.44 -37.87
C ALA A 501 1.55 -11.56 -37.46
N GLY A 502 0.95 -11.87 -36.30
CA GLY A 502 -0.25 -11.21 -35.78
C GLY A 502 0.05 -10.17 -34.70
N GLN A 503 0.95 -10.52 -33.76
CA GLN A 503 1.49 -9.64 -32.72
C GLN A 503 2.97 -9.97 -32.51
N LEU A 504 3.73 -9.00 -32.00
CA LEU A 504 5.10 -9.24 -31.58
C LEU A 504 5.44 -8.33 -30.38
N THR A 505 6.32 -8.82 -29.51
CA THR A 505 6.85 -8.07 -28.36
C THR A 505 8.29 -8.49 -28.09
N THR A 506 9.02 -7.67 -27.35
CA THR A 506 10.40 -7.90 -26.95
C THR A 506 10.55 -7.99 -25.45
N GLY A 507 11.46 -8.85 -25.01
CA GLY A 507 11.74 -9.09 -23.59
C GLY A 507 13.07 -9.81 -23.39
N SER A 508 13.45 -10.04 -22.15
CA SER A 508 14.67 -10.78 -21.77
C SER A 508 14.32 -12.19 -21.30
N PHE A 509 13.60 -12.94 -22.15
CA PHE A 509 13.08 -14.28 -21.86
C PHE A 509 14.18 -15.35 -21.69
N THR A 510 15.32 -15.16 -22.36
CA THR A 510 16.44 -16.12 -22.32
C THR A 510 17.69 -15.58 -21.61
N GLY A 511 17.65 -14.33 -21.12
CA GLY A 511 18.76 -13.69 -20.42
C GLY A 511 19.98 -13.38 -21.31
N GLY A 512 19.80 -13.30 -22.62
CA GLY A 512 20.86 -12.96 -23.58
C GLY A 512 21.33 -11.51 -23.50
N PRO A 513 22.44 -11.16 -24.18
CA PRO A 513 22.99 -9.80 -24.20
C PRO A 513 22.13 -8.78 -24.98
N THR A 514 21.18 -9.28 -25.77
CA THR A 514 20.18 -8.52 -26.52
C THR A 514 18.80 -9.12 -26.23
N ASP A 515 17.77 -8.31 -26.37
CA ASP A 515 16.39 -8.75 -26.17
C ASP A 515 16.02 -9.85 -27.18
N ASP A 516 15.16 -10.76 -26.74
CA ASP A 516 14.52 -11.74 -27.58
C ASP A 516 13.22 -11.17 -28.18
N VAL A 517 12.72 -11.80 -29.24
CA VAL A 517 11.43 -11.44 -29.85
C VAL A 517 10.45 -12.59 -29.72
N LEU A 518 9.29 -12.32 -29.11
CA LEU A 518 8.15 -13.24 -29.10
C LEU A 518 7.20 -12.84 -30.22
N VAL A 519 6.84 -13.79 -31.09
CA VAL A 519 5.90 -13.61 -32.20
C VAL A 519 4.69 -14.49 -31.98
N ARG A 520 3.49 -13.91 -32.02
CA ARG A 520 2.22 -14.64 -32.09
C ARG A 520 1.72 -14.63 -33.52
N TRP A 521 1.61 -15.80 -34.11
CA TRP A 521 1.22 -16.02 -35.50
C TRP A 521 -0.30 -16.09 -35.67
N SER A 522 -0.79 -15.80 -36.87
CA SER A 522 -2.22 -15.69 -37.16
C SER A 522 -3.00 -16.98 -36.89
N ASP A 523 -2.37 -18.14 -36.97
CA ASP A 523 -2.96 -19.45 -36.66
C ASP A 523 -2.90 -19.82 -35.16
N GLY A 524 -2.29 -18.97 -34.32
CA GLY A 524 -2.13 -19.20 -32.88
C GLY A 524 -0.84 -19.90 -32.49
N GLU A 525 0.04 -20.22 -33.43
CA GLU A 525 1.42 -20.56 -33.08
C GLU A 525 2.08 -19.37 -32.35
N THR A 526 2.93 -19.64 -31.36
CA THR A 526 3.72 -18.61 -30.68
C THR A 526 5.17 -19.06 -30.63
N THR A 527 6.07 -18.26 -31.19
CA THR A 527 7.50 -18.57 -31.27
C THR A 527 8.33 -17.49 -30.59
N LEU A 528 9.49 -17.91 -30.07
CA LEU A 528 10.49 -17.08 -29.42
C LEU A 528 11.77 -17.10 -30.27
N TYR A 529 12.34 -15.93 -30.52
CA TYR A 529 13.58 -15.72 -31.26
C TYR A 529 14.65 -15.17 -30.28
N PRO A 530 15.54 -16.03 -29.75
CA PRO A 530 16.47 -15.63 -28.69
C PRO A 530 17.60 -14.71 -29.17
N ALA A 531 17.94 -13.70 -28.37
CA ALA A 531 19.07 -12.79 -28.54
C ALA A 531 19.18 -12.24 -29.96
N LEU A 532 18.14 -11.54 -30.42
CA LEU A 532 18.10 -11.02 -31.79
C LEU A 532 19.10 -9.88 -31.99
N THR A 533 19.81 -9.89 -33.13
CA THR A 533 20.76 -8.84 -33.51
C THR A 533 20.55 -8.38 -34.95
N ALA A 534 21.26 -7.33 -35.37
CA ALA A 534 21.24 -6.80 -36.74
C ALA A 534 21.85 -7.73 -37.82
N GLY A 535 22.35 -8.92 -37.46
CA GLY A 535 22.96 -9.85 -38.43
C GLY A 535 21.93 -10.70 -39.19
N SER A 536 21.04 -11.36 -38.47
CA SER A 536 19.99 -12.22 -39.04
C SER A 536 18.97 -12.59 -37.95
N LEU A 537 17.82 -13.13 -38.36
CA LEU A 537 16.89 -13.77 -37.44
C LEU A 537 17.52 -15.04 -36.84
N PRO A 538 17.54 -15.22 -35.51
CA PRO A 538 18.06 -16.44 -34.88
C PRO A 538 17.10 -17.62 -35.10
N PRO A 539 17.53 -18.87 -34.81
CA PRO A 539 16.61 -20.01 -34.76
C PRO A 539 15.46 -19.75 -33.78
N GLU A 540 14.28 -20.25 -34.11
CA GLU A 540 13.10 -20.08 -33.27
C GLU A 540 12.89 -21.25 -32.31
N THR A 541 12.25 -20.94 -31.19
CA THR A 541 11.71 -21.92 -30.24
C THR A 541 10.19 -21.79 -30.24
N GLN A 542 9.47 -22.89 -30.52
CA GLN A 542 8.02 -22.89 -30.45
C GLN A 542 7.55 -22.98 -28.99
N LEU A 543 6.84 -21.95 -28.53
CA LEU A 543 6.22 -21.91 -27.19
C LEU A 543 4.79 -22.47 -27.19
N ARG A 544 4.06 -22.27 -28.30
CA ARG A 544 2.72 -22.82 -28.52
C ARG A 544 2.56 -23.30 -29.96
N PRO A 545 1.90 -24.43 -30.19
CA PRO A 545 1.67 -24.94 -31.54
C PRO A 545 0.61 -24.13 -32.29
N ALA A 546 0.55 -24.31 -33.62
CA ALA A 546 -0.56 -23.82 -34.44
C ALA A 546 -1.92 -24.29 -33.89
N ASN A 547 -2.96 -23.47 -34.10
CA ASN A 547 -4.33 -23.65 -33.60
C ASN A 547 -4.48 -23.60 -32.08
N SER A 548 -3.46 -23.17 -31.34
CA SER A 548 -3.60 -22.96 -29.89
C SER A 548 -4.58 -21.82 -29.56
N PRO A 549 -5.04 -21.70 -28.30
CA PRO A 549 -5.87 -20.57 -27.87
C PRO A 549 -5.23 -19.20 -28.13
N TRP A 550 -3.91 -19.11 -28.31
CA TRP A 550 -3.21 -17.86 -28.64
C TRP A 550 -3.64 -17.24 -29.97
N LYS A 551 -4.41 -17.96 -30.80
CA LYS A 551 -5.09 -17.36 -31.96
C LYS A 551 -6.01 -16.18 -31.55
N ASP A 552 -6.50 -16.22 -30.32
CA ASP A 552 -7.39 -15.24 -29.71
C ASP A 552 -6.66 -14.18 -28.87
N ALA A 553 -5.33 -14.24 -28.79
CA ALA A 553 -4.51 -13.17 -28.19
C ALA A 553 -4.53 -11.94 -29.11
N ALA A 554 -5.23 -10.89 -28.68
CA ALA A 554 -5.51 -9.70 -29.50
C ALA A 554 -4.40 -8.64 -29.36
N VAL A 555 -3.89 -8.43 -28.16
CA VAL A 555 -2.76 -7.54 -27.89
C VAL A 555 -1.80 -8.22 -26.91
N VAL A 556 -0.51 -8.18 -27.20
CA VAL A 556 0.54 -8.85 -26.41
C VAL A 556 1.63 -7.84 -26.10
N THR A 557 2.09 -7.79 -24.85
CA THR A 557 3.28 -7.03 -24.47
C THR A 557 4.06 -7.78 -23.40
N ALA A 558 5.38 -7.60 -23.37
CA ALA A 558 6.26 -8.18 -22.38
C ALA A 558 6.91 -7.09 -21.54
N GLY A 559 7.18 -7.40 -20.28
CA GLY A 559 7.75 -6.47 -19.32
C GLY A 559 8.12 -7.16 -18.02
N ALA A 560 8.64 -6.39 -17.07
CA ALA A 560 8.96 -6.87 -15.73
C ALA A 560 7.80 -6.56 -14.78
N PHE A 561 6.79 -7.43 -14.73
CA PHE A 561 5.59 -7.24 -13.91
C PHE A 561 5.67 -7.96 -12.56
N THR A 562 6.67 -8.82 -12.37
CA THR A 562 6.90 -9.58 -11.13
C THR A 562 8.24 -9.24 -10.46
N ALA A 563 8.60 -10.00 -9.43
CA ALA A 563 9.65 -9.67 -8.47
C ALA A 563 11.10 -9.76 -9.02
N ASP A 564 11.33 -10.54 -10.06
CA ASP A 564 12.66 -10.87 -10.57
C ASP A 564 13.28 -9.79 -11.47
N THR A 565 12.50 -8.76 -11.80
CA THR A 565 12.91 -7.55 -12.55
C THR A 565 13.35 -7.79 -13.99
N SER A 566 13.26 -9.04 -14.45
CA SER A 566 13.49 -9.45 -15.83
C SER A 566 12.28 -9.07 -16.67
N ALA A 567 12.51 -8.65 -17.92
CA ALA A 567 11.41 -8.32 -18.84
C ALA A 567 10.90 -9.59 -19.55
N ASP A 568 10.58 -10.63 -18.79
CA ASP A 568 10.21 -11.97 -19.24
C ASP A 568 8.77 -12.35 -18.86
N ASP A 569 8.00 -11.45 -18.24
CA ASP A 569 6.57 -11.62 -18.07
C ASP A 569 5.81 -11.16 -19.33
N VAL A 570 4.74 -11.87 -19.71
CA VAL A 570 3.88 -11.55 -20.86
C VAL A 570 2.47 -11.22 -20.42
N LEU A 571 2.02 -10.01 -20.74
CA LEU A 571 0.64 -9.58 -20.57
C LEU A 571 -0.14 -9.78 -21.86
N VAL A 572 -1.27 -10.49 -21.79
CA VAL A 572 -2.12 -10.83 -22.93
C VAL A 572 -3.53 -10.29 -22.74
N ARG A 573 -3.95 -9.40 -23.65
CA ARG A 573 -5.36 -9.03 -23.82
C ARG A 573 -5.98 -9.98 -24.84
N TRP A 574 -6.98 -10.75 -24.42
CA TRP A 574 -7.70 -11.70 -25.26
C TRP A 574 -8.82 -11.03 -26.07
N SER A 575 -9.27 -11.68 -27.14
CA SER A 575 -10.35 -11.18 -28.01
C SER A 575 -11.67 -10.99 -27.28
N ASP A 576 -11.93 -11.79 -26.24
CA ASP A 576 -13.10 -11.70 -25.35
C ASP A 576 -12.99 -10.63 -24.26
N GLY A 577 -11.89 -9.87 -24.25
CA GLY A 577 -11.61 -8.83 -23.26
C GLY A 577 -10.97 -9.33 -21.96
N ARG A 578 -10.69 -10.63 -21.81
CA ARG A 578 -9.86 -11.09 -20.68
C ARG A 578 -8.47 -10.45 -20.72
N LEU A 579 -7.89 -10.25 -19.55
CA LEU A 579 -6.48 -9.92 -19.38
C LEU A 579 -5.82 -11.03 -18.56
N SER A 580 -4.70 -11.56 -19.04
CA SER A 580 -3.90 -12.56 -18.34
C SER A 580 -2.44 -12.12 -18.27
N LEU A 581 -1.77 -12.45 -17.17
CA LEU A 581 -0.32 -12.33 -16.99
C LEU A 581 0.30 -13.72 -17.02
N PHE A 582 1.27 -13.94 -17.89
CA PHE A 582 2.13 -15.12 -17.92
C PHE A 582 3.47 -14.74 -17.31
N THR A 583 3.89 -15.40 -16.24
CA THR A 583 5.14 -15.05 -15.54
C THR A 583 6.30 -15.95 -15.94
N ASP A 584 7.52 -15.43 -15.84
CA ASP A 584 8.77 -16.17 -16.01
C ASP A 584 8.91 -16.87 -17.39
N VAL A 585 8.36 -16.27 -18.47
CA VAL A 585 8.35 -16.90 -19.81
C VAL A 585 9.78 -17.10 -20.31
N ASP A 586 10.08 -18.31 -20.79
CA ASP A 586 11.43 -18.66 -21.25
C ASP A 586 11.39 -19.61 -22.45
N GLY A 587 12.57 -20.14 -22.83
CA GLY A 587 12.67 -21.14 -23.90
C GLY A 587 11.97 -22.48 -23.62
N ASN A 588 11.51 -22.73 -22.39
CA ASN A 588 10.77 -23.93 -22.02
C ASN A 588 9.25 -23.74 -22.09
N GLY A 589 8.75 -22.51 -22.19
CA GLY A 589 7.33 -22.23 -22.39
C GLY A 589 6.83 -20.95 -21.73
N LEU A 590 5.50 -20.84 -21.66
CA LEU A 590 4.80 -19.68 -21.10
C LEU A 590 4.49 -19.77 -19.60
N HIS A 591 4.73 -20.92 -18.98
CA HIS A 591 4.48 -21.20 -17.56
C HIS A 591 3.10 -20.79 -17.05
N THR A 592 3.05 -20.06 -15.93
CA THR A 592 1.85 -19.82 -15.12
C THR A 592 1.01 -18.69 -15.70
N GLU A 593 -0.26 -18.96 -16.00
CA GLU A 593 -1.23 -17.94 -16.36
C GLU A 593 -2.01 -17.45 -15.12
N THR A 594 -1.91 -16.15 -14.84
CA THR A 594 -2.70 -15.45 -13.81
C THR A 594 -3.77 -14.58 -14.47
N PRO A 595 -5.08 -14.88 -14.32
CA PRO A 595 -6.14 -14.02 -14.81
C PRO A 595 -6.22 -12.72 -13.99
N LEU A 596 -6.18 -11.57 -14.68
CA LEU A 596 -6.25 -10.25 -14.03
C LEU A 596 -7.64 -9.61 -14.14
N THR A 597 -8.44 -9.99 -15.13
CA THR A 597 -9.83 -9.54 -15.22
C THR A 597 -10.77 -10.35 -14.33
N ALA A 598 -11.66 -9.68 -13.61
CA ALA A 598 -12.77 -10.34 -12.93
C ALA A 598 -13.64 -11.13 -13.93
N LYS A 599 -14.16 -12.28 -13.48
CA LYS A 599 -14.98 -13.17 -14.30
C LYS A 599 -16.28 -12.54 -14.76
#